data_AF-A0A8H5CMQ2-F1
#
_entry.id   AF-A0A8H5CMQ2-F1
#
_cell.length_a   1.000
_cell.length_b   1.000
_cell.length_c   1.000
_cell.angle_alpha   90.00
_cell.angle_beta   90.00
_cell.angle_gamma   90.00
#
_symmetry.space_group_name_H-M   'P 1'
#
loop_
_entity.id
_entity.type
_entity.pdbx_description
1 polymer ?
#
loop_
_entity_poly.entity_id
_entity_poly.type
_entity_poly.pdbx_seq_one_letter_code
_entity_poly.pdbx_strand_id
1 'polypeptide(L)'
;MPRSPPPSYTTIDSHPPSNYRPGASRSSRNTPSRLSNTISSTSEPDFASRSETSTSRSTSSTSYPSPGSSSPSSPSSSRNHHHHTHFHNHNHTSHNTYDGLGRSRSANNFTNVGPSTPEATPLLRKPTNSDSSISREKEEMYARRWIGGIILILVVLHWRSLQNFFFKKSDLTSFWVEVTPSETCHAVGVREYTATLVGIPEDWDPITACQATPFIVHGKAVEEKPSCSIVSAANDVGGSLTAVQGRFFVNFDESDCYPIWSTIHPDDCVVPGVRLYHAEIDYVPPGLDRLESCRGVPSVFHGRELHTSRCELVFKHGEGGQNDSLVARGEWDVDFDEDGCLPSWAPLVTQQCVSYGTRAYYADLVVPRGLENIAPTLCSSSPAVIHTHTVLPTYCEQLGEASFRGHWTIDFSESSCEAVWMSVNPDWQCHAYDKKRYTAILERIPEELDPLKTCYEAPLSLFGVQRTPELCDRDDQGRVVGSWFVGGPECRPVLFDIRDYGCIESGIKRVEGQVGDIGKHEDWYRLCSTIPHHRYGQTYLPVQCESRTSWFKTRRYAMYNIPDSRCL
;
A
#
# COMPACT_ATOMS: atom_id res chain seq x y z
N MET A 1 77.68 23.40 9.80
CA MET A 1 77.04 22.88 11.03
C MET A 1 76.45 21.51 10.72
N PRO A 2 76.57 20.53 11.63
CA PRO A 2 76.50 19.10 11.31
C PRO A 2 75.07 18.53 11.39
N ARG A 3 74.90 17.38 10.73
CA ARG A 3 73.70 16.55 10.64
C ARG A 3 73.22 16.08 12.03
N SER A 4 71.92 16.18 12.26
CA SER A 4 71.22 15.49 13.36
C SER A 4 70.66 14.15 12.86
N PRO A 5 70.88 13.03 13.57
CA PRO A 5 70.32 11.72 13.23
C PRO A 5 68.91 11.50 13.81
N PRO A 6 68.11 10.56 13.26
CA PRO A 6 66.82 10.16 13.84
C PRO A 6 67.00 9.20 15.04
N PRO A 7 66.03 9.12 15.96
CA PRO A 7 66.12 8.30 17.15
C PRO A 7 65.82 6.82 16.88
N SER A 8 66.70 5.97 17.39
CA SER A 8 66.58 4.53 17.55
C SER A 8 65.69 4.19 18.75
N TYR A 9 64.67 3.33 18.57
CA TYR A 9 63.94 2.70 19.68
C TYR A 9 64.47 1.29 19.93
N THR A 10 64.85 1.08 21.18
CA THR A 10 65.42 -0.13 21.76
C THR A 10 64.34 -1.11 22.21
N THR A 11 64.63 -2.37 21.94
CA THR A 11 64.04 -3.62 22.41
C THR A 11 64.14 -3.77 23.94
N ILE A 12 63.12 -4.33 24.58
CA ILE A 12 63.24 -4.98 25.91
C ILE A 12 62.60 -6.37 25.83
N ASP A 13 63.44 -7.36 26.11
CA ASP A 13 63.16 -8.78 26.29
C ASP A 13 62.37 -9.09 27.55
N SER A 14 61.57 -10.17 27.50
CA SER A 14 61.30 -11.01 28.66
C SER A 14 61.18 -12.50 28.24
N HIS A 15 62.16 -13.29 28.66
CA HIS A 15 62.16 -14.76 28.66
C HIS A 15 61.25 -15.31 29.79
N PRO A 16 60.76 -16.56 29.71
CA PRO A 16 61.44 -17.68 30.42
C PRO A 16 61.33 -19.03 29.63
N PRO A 17 61.69 -20.23 30.16
CA PRO A 17 62.82 -21.00 29.66
C PRO A 17 62.44 -22.34 29.00
N SER A 18 63.43 -22.91 28.32
CA SER A 18 63.46 -24.26 27.79
C SER A 18 63.44 -25.35 28.87
N ASN A 19 62.88 -26.53 28.56
CA ASN A 19 63.71 -27.74 28.38
C ASN A 19 62.92 -28.99 27.93
N TYR A 20 63.50 -29.63 26.90
CA TYR A 20 63.66 -31.07 26.67
C TYR A 20 62.52 -31.97 26.11
N ARG A 21 62.66 -32.21 24.79
CA ARG A 21 62.56 -33.45 23.96
C ARG A 21 62.91 -34.79 24.67
N PRO A 22 62.83 -35.98 24.00
CA PRO A 22 62.16 -36.37 22.72
C PRO A 22 61.44 -37.74 22.75
N GLY A 23 60.74 -38.10 21.66
CA GLY A 23 60.41 -39.50 21.35
C GLY A 23 59.50 -39.68 20.14
N ALA A 24 60.02 -40.26 19.06
CA ALA A 24 59.35 -40.52 17.78
C ALA A 24 58.63 -41.89 17.75
N SER A 25 57.61 -42.07 16.90
CA SER A 25 57.65 -42.97 15.71
C SER A 25 56.28 -43.46 15.19
N ARG A 26 56.21 -43.59 13.84
CA ARG A 26 55.39 -44.46 12.96
C ARG A 26 53.86 -44.24 12.89
N SER A 27 53.29 -43.83 11.74
CA SER A 27 53.10 -44.52 10.43
C SER A 27 52.03 -45.63 10.44
N SER A 28 50.89 -45.39 9.79
CA SER A 28 50.45 -46.17 8.60
C SER A 28 49.15 -45.62 7.99
N ARG A 29 49.07 -45.75 6.65
CA ARG A 29 47.93 -45.50 5.76
C ARG A 29 46.84 -46.54 5.99
N ASN A 30 45.59 -46.20 5.67
CA ASN A 30 44.63 -47.19 5.18
C ASN A 30 43.79 -46.63 4.02
N THR A 31 43.91 -47.31 2.89
CA THR A 31 43.02 -47.29 1.72
C THR A 31 42.18 -48.58 1.78
N PRO A 32 40.96 -48.64 1.24
CA PRO A 32 40.37 -49.93 0.88
C PRO A 32 40.09 -50.03 -0.62
N SER A 33 40.67 -51.08 -1.21
CA SER A 33 40.34 -51.62 -2.53
C SER A 33 39.89 -53.07 -2.38
N ARG A 34 38.67 -53.34 -2.86
CA ARG A 34 38.21 -54.43 -3.76
C ARG A 34 38.70 -55.88 -3.58
N LEU A 35 37.73 -56.80 -3.80
CA LEU A 35 37.76 -58.22 -4.26
C LEU A 35 37.19 -59.19 -3.19
N SER A 36 35.98 -59.75 -3.40
CA SER A 36 35.61 -60.91 -4.26
C SER A 36 35.80 -62.24 -3.55
N ASN A 37 34.72 -63.05 -3.46
CA ASN A 37 34.74 -64.52 -3.57
C ASN A 37 33.32 -65.11 -3.71
N THR A 38 32.87 -65.27 -4.96
CA THR A 38 32.72 -66.53 -5.72
C THR A 38 32.26 -67.84 -5.03
N ILE A 39 31.01 -68.24 -5.36
CA ILE A 39 30.48 -69.53 -5.91
C ILE A 39 30.44 -70.84 -5.07
N SER A 40 29.21 -71.36 -4.89
CA SER A 40 28.67 -72.71 -5.25
C SER A 40 27.44 -73.01 -4.39
N SER A 41 26.31 -73.59 -4.81
CA SER A 41 25.93 -74.39 -5.99
C SER A 41 24.42 -74.71 -5.95
N THR A 42 23.82 -74.96 -7.14
CA THR A 42 22.70 -75.89 -7.46
C THR A 42 21.31 -75.64 -6.83
N SER A 43 20.16 -75.72 -7.52
CA SER A 43 19.75 -76.33 -8.79
C SER A 43 18.33 -75.87 -9.18
N GLU A 44 18.04 -75.85 -10.49
CA GLU A 44 16.73 -75.80 -11.20
C GLU A 44 15.71 -76.89 -10.72
N PRO A 45 14.43 -77.00 -11.22
CA PRO A 45 13.84 -76.44 -12.46
C PRO A 45 12.35 -75.98 -12.41
N ASP A 46 11.89 -75.55 -13.60
CA ASP A 46 10.56 -75.77 -14.23
C ASP A 46 9.39 -74.77 -14.16
N PHE A 47 9.06 -74.29 -15.37
CA PHE A 47 7.74 -74.21 -16.02
C PHE A 47 6.52 -73.62 -15.28
N ALA A 48 5.98 -72.51 -15.80
CA ALA A 48 4.68 -72.52 -16.49
C ALA A 48 4.29 -71.13 -17.01
N SER A 49 4.04 -71.08 -18.31
CA SER A 49 3.28 -70.06 -19.02
C SER A 49 1.80 -70.11 -18.63
N ARG A 50 1.16 -68.94 -18.47
CA ARG A 50 -0.29 -68.83 -18.64
C ARG A 50 -0.70 -67.54 -19.35
N SER A 51 -1.46 -67.79 -20.40
CA SER A 51 -2.16 -66.93 -21.34
C SER A 51 -3.42 -66.30 -20.73
N GLU A 52 -4.01 -65.37 -21.49
CA GLU A 52 -5.42 -64.92 -21.55
C GLU A 52 -5.66 -63.45 -21.13
N THR A 53 -5.81 -62.52 -22.10
CA THR A 53 -7.07 -61.97 -22.69
C THR A 53 -7.89 -61.14 -21.69
N SER A 54 -8.47 -59.97 -21.99
CA SER A 54 -8.78 -59.20 -23.20
C SER A 54 -9.54 -57.93 -22.79
N THR A 55 -9.57 -56.91 -23.67
CA THR A 55 -10.63 -55.86 -23.85
C THR A 55 -10.93 -54.91 -22.69
N SER A 56 -11.02 -53.58 -22.81
CA SER A 56 -11.68 -52.71 -23.80
C SER A 56 -11.25 -51.25 -23.52
N ARG A 57 -10.84 -50.46 -24.53
CA ARG A 57 -11.63 -49.46 -25.29
C ARG A 57 -12.42 -48.45 -24.44
N SER A 58 -11.89 -47.23 -24.30
CA SER A 58 -12.68 -45.99 -24.47
C SER A 58 -11.75 -44.80 -24.69
N THR A 59 -11.78 -44.31 -25.92
CA THR A 59 -11.30 -43.03 -26.38
C THR A 59 -12.26 -41.93 -25.91
N SER A 60 -11.76 -40.94 -25.17
CA SER A 60 -12.39 -39.62 -25.06
C SER A 60 -11.37 -38.56 -25.43
N SER A 61 -11.61 -37.99 -26.60
CA SER A 61 -10.98 -36.82 -27.17
C SER A 61 -11.36 -35.56 -26.39
N THR A 62 -10.38 -34.87 -25.83
CA THR A 62 -10.56 -33.49 -25.34
C THR A 62 -9.76 -32.56 -26.24
N SER A 63 -10.52 -31.80 -27.02
CA SER A 63 -10.09 -30.78 -27.96
C SER A 63 -9.41 -29.60 -27.24
N TYR A 64 -8.19 -29.28 -27.66
CA TYR A 64 -7.53 -28.00 -27.42
C TYR A 64 -8.18 -26.89 -28.24
N PRO A 65 -8.46 -25.70 -27.68
CA PRO A 65 -8.65 -24.50 -28.47
C PRO A 65 -7.31 -23.79 -28.71
N SER A 66 -7.02 -23.52 -29.98
CA SER A 66 -5.92 -22.67 -30.43
C SER A 66 -6.11 -21.20 -30.02
N PRO A 67 -5.02 -20.42 -29.92
CA PRO A 67 -5.04 -19.07 -29.36
C PRO A 67 -5.53 -18.04 -30.38
N GLY A 68 -6.50 -17.22 -29.94
CA GLY A 68 -6.98 -16.05 -30.67
C GLY A 68 -5.97 -14.91 -30.60
N SER A 69 -5.61 -14.41 -31.77
CA SER A 69 -4.89 -13.17 -32.00
C SER A 69 -5.77 -11.95 -31.65
N SER A 70 -5.34 -11.14 -30.69
CA SER A 70 -5.85 -9.77 -30.51
C SER A 70 -4.71 -8.85 -30.08
N SER A 71 -4.40 -7.89 -30.95
CA SER A 71 -3.51 -6.76 -30.73
C SER A 71 -3.99 -5.90 -29.56
N PRO A 72 -3.09 -5.38 -28.69
CA PRO A 72 -3.47 -4.33 -27.75
C PRO A 72 -3.29 -2.95 -28.38
N SER A 73 -4.40 -2.26 -28.56
CA SER A 73 -4.46 -0.81 -28.71
C SER A 73 -4.02 -0.13 -27.42
N SER A 74 -3.08 0.81 -27.54
CA SER A 74 -2.61 1.69 -26.46
C SER A 74 -3.74 2.52 -25.84
N PRO A 75 -3.64 2.82 -24.54
CA PRO A 75 -4.17 4.07 -24.03
C PRO A 75 -3.06 4.99 -23.50
N SER A 76 -3.19 6.22 -23.96
CA SER A 76 -2.62 7.47 -23.50
C SER A 76 -2.33 7.59 -22.00
N SER A 77 -1.11 8.05 -21.73
CA SER A 77 -0.72 8.99 -20.68
C SER A 77 -1.88 9.77 -20.04
N SER A 78 -2.08 9.54 -18.74
CA SER A 78 -2.76 10.47 -17.85
C SER A 78 -1.86 10.74 -16.64
N ARG A 79 -1.33 11.97 -16.59
CA ARG A 79 -0.87 12.62 -15.36
C ARG A 79 -1.90 12.42 -14.26
N ASN A 80 -1.46 12.08 -13.06
CA ASN A 80 -2.16 12.49 -11.84
C ASN A 80 -1.20 12.64 -10.66
N HIS A 81 -1.60 13.57 -9.81
CA HIS A 81 -0.82 14.39 -8.89
C HIS A 81 -0.11 13.63 -7.77
N HIS A 82 1.15 14.02 -7.51
CA HIS A 82 1.84 13.81 -6.24
C HIS A 82 1.18 14.63 -5.14
N HIS A 83 0.58 13.97 -4.15
CA HIS A 83 0.43 14.52 -2.81
C HIS A 83 1.61 14.04 -1.97
N HIS A 84 2.55 14.94 -1.71
CA HIS A 84 3.58 14.79 -0.68
C HIS A 84 2.91 14.93 0.69
N THR A 85 2.86 13.85 1.47
CA THR A 85 2.67 13.93 2.93
C THR A 85 4.04 13.80 3.59
N HIS A 86 4.55 14.93 4.07
CA HIS A 86 5.72 15.00 4.94
C HIS A 86 5.35 14.40 6.32
N PHE A 87 5.94 13.26 6.68
CA PHE A 87 5.97 12.81 8.07
C PHE A 87 7.19 13.42 8.77
N HIS A 88 6.96 14.35 9.69
CA HIS A 88 7.96 14.83 10.64
C HIS A 88 8.01 13.88 11.83
N ASN A 89 9.16 13.24 12.00
CA ASN A 89 9.45 12.35 13.12
C ASN A 89 9.89 13.21 14.32
N HIS A 90 9.02 13.41 15.32
CA HIS A 90 9.36 14.09 16.57
C HIS A 90 9.58 13.07 17.68
N ASN A 91 10.85 12.86 18.03
CA ASN A 91 11.25 12.23 19.29
C ASN A 91 10.95 13.21 20.44
N HIS A 92 10.03 12.86 21.34
CA HIS A 92 9.90 13.52 22.64
C HIS A 92 9.97 12.50 23.77
N THR A 93 11.07 12.59 24.51
CA THR A 93 11.27 12.04 25.85
C THR A 93 10.43 12.81 26.85
N SER A 94 9.50 12.15 27.54
CA SER A 94 8.68 12.73 28.60
C SER A 94 9.35 12.57 29.97
N HIS A 95 9.63 13.69 30.64
CA HIS A 95 9.85 13.74 32.09
C HIS A 95 8.73 14.58 32.72
N ASN A 96 8.01 13.97 33.66
CA ASN A 96 6.99 14.60 34.50
C ASN A 96 7.62 15.50 35.57
N THR A 97 7.00 16.66 35.82
CA THR A 97 6.79 17.19 37.18
C THR A 97 5.65 18.22 37.20
N TYR A 98 4.77 18.06 38.21
CA TYR A 98 3.70 18.96 38.63
C TYR A 98 4.26 20.27 39.24
N ASP A 99 3.57 21.41 39.01
CA ASP A 99 3.03 22.27 40.08
C ASP A 99 2.37 23.58 39.55
N GLY A 100 1.11 23.81 39.95
CA GLY A 100 0.69 24.97 40.75
C GLY A 100 0.67 26.42 40.20
N LEU A 101 -0.56 26.92 40.00
CA LEU A 101 -1.08 28.26 40.37
C LEU A 101 -0.62 29.54 39.62
N GLY A 102 -1.59 30.33 39.13
CA GLY A 102 -1.47 31.80 39.17
C GLY A 102 -2.08 32.67 38.05
N ARG A 103 -3.39 32.91 38.10
CA ARG A 103 -4.08 34.24 38.09
C ARG A 103 -3.64 35.37 37.11
N SER A 104 -4.57 35.68 36.18
CA SER A 104 -5.18 37.00 35.84
C SER A 104 -4.33 38.28 35.58
N ARG A 105 -4.54 38.89 34.38
CA ARG A 105 -4.92 40.30 34.05
C ARG A 105 -4.44 40.61 32.61
N SER A 106 -5.31 40.85 31.64
CA SER A 106 -6.10 42.06 31.37
C SER A 106 -5.28 43.31 30.97
N ALA A 107 -5.59 43.77 29.74
CA ALA A 107 -5.74 45.15 29.29
C ALA A 107 -4.69 45.76 28.34
N ASN A 108 -5.24 46.30 27.23
CA ASN A 108 -4.85 47.53 26.50
C ASN A 108 -3.66 47.40 25.52
N ASN A 109 -3.62 48.01 24.33
CA ASN A 109 -4.44 49.05 23.70
C ASN A 109 -4.08 49.18 22.18
N PHE A 110 -5.11 49.40 21.37
CA PHE A 110 -5.28 50.43 20.32
C PHE A 110 -4.32 50.67 19.12
N THR A 111 -5.01 50.93 17.97
CA THR A 111 -4.71 51.79 16.80
C THR A 111 -3.67 51.30 15.76
N ASN A 112 -3.79 51.50 14.44
CA ASN A 112 -4.78 52.10 13.52
C ASN A 112 -4.29 51.85 12.06
N VAL A 113 -5.17 52.17 11.07
CA VAL A 113 -4.90 52.42 9.61
C VAL A 113 -4.65 51.17 8.76
N GLY A 114 -5.27 50.88 7.61
CA GLY A 114 -6.25 51.53 6.72
C GLY A 114 -6.41 50.61 5.48
N PRO A 115 -7.49 50.71 4.67
CA PRO A 115 -7.83 49.68 3.70
C PRO A 115 -7.27 49.96 2.30
N SER A 116 -6.61 48.98 1.70
CA SER A 116 -6.26 48.96 0.28
C SER A 116 -7.24 48.07 -0.50
N THR A 117 -7.85 48.68 -1.50
CA THR A 117 -8.59 48.14 -2.65
C THR A 117 -8.03 46.84 -3.25
N PRO A 118 -8.89 46.00 -3.86
CA PRO A 118 -8.48 45.19 -4.99
C PRO A 118 -9.21 45.60 -6.29
N GLU A 119 -8.39 45.74 -7.32
CA GLU A 119 -8.74 46.06 -8.70
C GLU A 119 -9.01 44.77 -9.50
N ALA A 120 -10.08 44.82 -10.30
CA ALA A 120 -10.29 44.18 -11.60
C ALA A 120 -10.06 42.67 -11.82
N THR A 121 -11.14 42.00 -12.26
CA THR A 121 -11.08 40.96 -13.30
C THR A 121 -12.09 41.32 -14.40
N PRO A 122 -11.75 41.15 -15.70
CA PRO A 122 -12.59 41.58 -16.81
C PRO A 122 -13.41 40.41 -17.37
N LEU A 123 -14.68 40.63 -17.72
CA LEU A 123 -15.38 39.76 -18.67
C LEU A 123 -16.27 40.56 -19.63
N LEU A 124 -15.82 40.54 -20.88
CA LEU A 124 -16.60 40.36 -22.12
C LEU A 124 -18.12 40.11 -21.91
N ARG A 125 -18.99 40.87 -22.59
CA ARG A 125 -19.40 40.66 -24.00
C ARG A 125 -20.72 41.39 -24.26
N LYS A 126 -20.70 42.23 -25.29
CA LYS A 126 -21.87 42.80 -26.00
C LYS A 126 -22.68 41.67 -26.66
N PRO A 127 -24.01 41.81 -26.83
CA PRO A 127 -24.44 42.21 -28.16
C PRO A 127 -25.58 43.25 -28.18
N THR A 128 -25.53 43.99 -29.27
CA THR A 128 -26.46 44.97 -29.83
C THR A 128 -27.73 44.33 -30.39
N ASN A 129 -28.86 45.02 -30.21
CA ASN A 129 -29.98 45.21 -31.14
C ASN A 129 -31.12 45.86 -30.32
N SER A 130 -31.98 46.73 -30.79
CA SER A 130 -32.17 47.53 -32.00
C SER A 130 -33.52 48.22 -31.75
N ASP A 131 -33.61 49.52 -32.00
CA ASP A 131 -34.80 50.28 -32.36
C ASP A 131 -36.15 50.04 -31.67
N SER A 132 -36.65 51.06 -30.97
CA SER A 132 -37.85 51.78 -31.42
C SER A 132 -38.20 52.92 -30.46
N SER A 133 -37.96 54.13 -30.93
CA SER A 133 -38.65 55.34 -30.48
C SER A 133 -40.14 55.27 -30.84
N ILE A 134 -40.97 56.01 -30.08
CA ILE A 134 -42.36 56.42 -30.34
C ILE A 134 -43.39 55.70 -29.46
N SER A 135 -43.71 56.29 -28.29
CA SER A 135 -45.08 56.39 -27.76
C SER A 135 -45.05 57.21 -26.46
N ARG A 136 -44.86 58.50 -26.66
CA ARG A 136 -45.11 59.58 -25.72
C ARG A 136 -46.61 59.59 -25.35
N GLU A 137 -46.89 59.93 -24.08
CA GLU A 137 -48.15 60.56 -23.61
C GLU A 137 -49.37 59.72 -23.14
N LYS A 138 -49.25 58.43 -22.74
CA LYS A 138 -50.37 57.74 -22.04
C LYS A 138 -50.02 56.92 -20.78
N GLU A 139 -48.80 57.01 -20.25
CA GLU A 139 -48.37 56.19 -19.09
C GLU A 139 -48.34 56.91 -17.73
N GLU A 140 -48.46 58.25 -17.68
CA GLU A 140 -48.40 58.97 -16.39
C GLU A 140 -49.68 58.89 -15.55
N MET A 141 -50.79 58.41 -16.12
CA MET A 141 -52.06 58.29 -15.38
C MET A 141 -52.25 56.90 -14.73
N TYR A 142 -51.52 55.88 -15.16
CA TYR A 142 -51.55 54.54 -14.55
C TYR A 142 -50.54 54.42 -13.39
N ALA A 143 -49.40 55.09 -13.48
CA ALA A 143 -48.37 55.09 -12.44
C ALA A 143 -48.85 55.72 -11.11
N ARG A 144 -49.65 56.79 -11.15
CA ARG A 144 -50.17 57.43 -9.93
C ARG A 144 -51.23 56.61 -9.19
N ARG A 145 -52.03 55.81 -9.91
CA ARG A 145 -52.98 54.85 -9.30
C ARG A 145 -52.26 53.63 -8.71
N TRP A 146 -51.19 53.17 -9.35
CA TRP A 146 -50.34 52.09 -8.82
C TRP A 146 -49.57 52.51 -7.56
N ILE A 147 -49.00 53.72 -7.53
CA ILE A 147 -48.29 54.22 -6.35
C ILE A 147 -49.26 54.44 -5.17
N GLY A 148 -50.47 54.96 -5.43
CA GLY A 148 -51.51 55.07 -4.39
C GLY A 148 -51.96 53.71 -3.85
N GLY A 149 -52.11 52.70 -4.72
CA GLY A 149 -52.43 51.33 -4.30
C GLY A 149 -51.32 50.67 -3.48
N ILE A 150 -50.04 50.87 -3.86
CA ILE A 150 -48.89 50.36 -3.11
C ILE A 150 -48.79 51.04 -1.74
N ILE A 151 -48.98 52.36 -1.65
CA ILE A 151 -48.98 53.06 -0.36
C ILE A 151 -50.14 52.59 0.53
N LEU A 152 -51.34 52.37 -0.03
CA LEU A 152 -52.46 51.82 0.74
C LEU A 152 -52.17 50.40 1.24
N ILE A 153 -51.57 49.54 0.40
CA ILE A 153 -51.16 48.18 0.79
C ILE A 153 -50.08 48.24 1.87
N LEU A 154 -49.08 49.12 1.73
CA LEU A 154 -48.04 49.31 2.74
C LEU A 154 -48.60 49.86 4.04
N VAL A 155 -49.58 50.77 4.01
CA VAL A 155 -50.28 51.27 5.20
C VAL A 155 -51.14 50.17 5.82
N VAL A 156 -51.82 49.33 5.05
CA VAL A 156 -52.60 48.19 5.57
C VAL A 156 -51.68 47.09 6.12
N LEU A 157 -50.52 46.86 5.52
CA LEU A 157 -49.51 45.93 6.01
C LEU A 157 -48.81 46.48 7.26
N HIS A 158 -48.50 47.78 7.31
CA HIS A 158 -48.00 48.42 8.52
C HIS A 158 -49.06 48.46 9.62
N TRP A 159 -50.33 48.65 9.27
CA TRP A 159 -51.44 48.63 10.23
C TRP A 159 -51.71 47.21 10.74
N ARG A 160 -51.64 46.17 9.89
CA ARG A 160 -51.68 44.77 10.34
C ARG A 160 -50.45 44.37 11.15
N SER A 161 -49.27 44.87 10.78
CA SER A 161 -48.04 44.68 11.56
C SER A 161 -48.13 45.40 12.91
N LEU A 162 -48.64 46.64 12.95
CA LEU A 162 -48.93 47.36 14.19
C LEU A 162 -50.06 46.71 14.99
N GLN A 163 -51.10 46.15 14.38
CA GLN A 163 -52.12 45.39 15.12
C GLN A 163 -51.53 44.11 15.70
N ASN A 164 -50.65 43.41 14.98
CA ASN A 164 -49.91 42.27 15.53
C ASN A 164 -48.88 42.68 16.60
N PHE A 165 -48.40 43.92 16.58
CA PHE A 165 -47.44 44.45 17.56
C PHE A 165 -48.10 45.07 18.80
N PHE A 166 -49.27 45.72 18.66
CA PHE A 166 -50.03 46.35 19.75
C PHE A 166 -51.06 45.40 20.39
N PHE A 167 -51.47 44.31 19.72
CA PHE A 167 -52.13 43.17 20.35
C PHE A 167 -51.14 42.05 20.70
N LYS A 168 -49.85 42.35 20.90
CA LYS A 168 -49.07 41.58 21.88
C LYS A 168 -49.66 41.91 23.25
N LYS A 169 -50.72 41.15 23.58
CA LYS A 169 -51.27 40.94 24.91
C LYS A 169 -50.09 41.00 25.88
N SER A 170 -50.18 41.95 26.82
CA SER A 170 -49.28 42.25 27.92
C SER A 170 -48.28 41.12 28.19
N ASP A 171 -46.97 41.44 28.15
CA ASP A 171 -45.89 40.52 28.49
C ASP A 171 -46.33 39.57 29.60
N LEU A 172 -46.38 38.28 29.24
CA LEU A 172 -46.87 37.17 30.04
C LEU A 172 -46.45 37.35 31.50
N THR A 173 -47.41 37.67 32.37
CA THR A 173 -47.19 37.61 33.83
C THR A 173 -47.04 36.17 34.32
N SER A 174 -47.11 35.19 33.42
CA SER A 174 -46.95 33.79 33.73
C SER A 174 -45.48 33.42 33.82
N PHE A 175 -45.06 32.93 34.98
CA PHE A 175 -43.69 32.48 35.22
C PHE A 175 -43.68 31.20 36.05
N TRP A 176 -42.62 30.41 35.88
CA TRP A 176 -42.42 29.16 36.59
C TRP A 176 -41.91 29.42 38.01
N VAL A 177 -42.51 28.77 39.00
CA VAL A 177 -42.07 28.73 40.40
C VAL A 177 -41.88 27.28 40.86
N GLU A 178 -41.25 27.10 42.03
CA GLU A 178 -41.06 25.78 42.65
C GLU A 178 -40.32 24.78 41.75
N VAL A 179 -39.36 25.28 40.97
CA VAL A 179 -38.56 24.45 40.05
C VAL A 179 -37.77 23.43 40.87
N THR A 180 -38.19 22.17 40.78
CA THR A 180 -37.66 21.07 41.59
C THR A 180 -37.14 19.96 40.68
N PRO A 181 -35.83 19.63 40.72
CA PRO A 181 -35.27 18.49 40.01
C PRO A 181 -35.75 17.16 40.63
N SER A 182 -35.97 16.17 39.78
CA SER A 182 -36.16 14.78 40.21
C SER A 182 -34.88 14.22 40.86
N GLU A 183 -35.04 13.41 41.92
CA GLU A 183 -33.93 12.69 42.56
C GLU A 183 -33.34 11.59 41.65
N THR A 184 -34.13 11.10 40.69
CA THR A 184 -33.72 10.10 39.70
C THR A 184 -33.54 10.73 38.33
N CYS A 185 -32.53 10.26 37.61
CA CYS A 185 -32.28 10.62 36.23
C CYS A 185 -33.22 9.86 35.29
N HIS A 186 -33.60 10.49 34.18
CA HIS A 186 -34.49 9.89 33.19
C HIS A 186 -33.70 9.13 32.11
N ALA A 187 -32.61 9.74 31.62
CA ALA A 187 -31.64 9.14 30.70
C ALA A 187 -30.25 9.75 30.97
N VAL A 188 -29.21 9.26 30.29
CA VAL A 188 -27.85 9.81 30.39
C VAL A 188 -27.86 11.31 30.04
N GLY A 189 -27.42 12.15 30.96
CA GLY A 189 -27.44 13.62 30.81
C GLY A 189 -28.81 14.28 30.89
N VAL A 190 -29.89 13.50 31.07
CA VAL A 190 -31.28 13.99 31.08
C VAL A 190 -31.91 13.83 32.45
N ARG A 191 -32.36 14.95 33.02
CA ARG A 191 -33.08 14.98 34.29
C ARG A 191 -34.49 15.51 34.10
N GLU A 192 -35.43 14.91 34.84
CA GLU A 192 -36.79 15.43 34.90
C GLU A 192 -36.86 16.60 35.89
N TYR A 193 -37.49 17.69 35.48
CA TYR A 193 -37.81 18.83 36.34
C TYR A 193 -39.32 19.01 36.44
N THR A 194 -39.77 19.39 37.63
CA THR A 194 -41.15 19.81 37.86
C THR A 194 -41.17 21.29 38.24
N ALA A 195 -42.15 22.04 37.74
CA ALA A 195 -42.34 23.44 38.10
C ALA A 195 -43.82 23.81 38.05
N THR A 196 -44.25 24.73 38.90
CA THR A 196 -45.64 25.22 38.95
C THR A 196 -45.73 26.53 38.18
N LEU A 197 -46.64 26.64 37.22
CA LEU A 197 -46.90 27.88 36.49
C LEU A 197 -47.89 28.74 37.29
N VAL A 198 -47.46 29.95 37.65
CA VAL A 198 -48.29 30.96 38.33
C VAL A 198 -48.51 32.17 37.45
N GLY A 199 -49.53 32.98 37.76
CA GLY A 199 -49.82 34.21 37.01
C GLY A 199 -50.45 33.97 35.63
N ILE A 200 -51.18 32.86 35.48
CA ILE A 200 -51.98 32.55 34.27
C ILE A 200 -53.18 33.50 34.23
N PRO A 201 -53.38 34.28 33.13
CA PRO A 201 -54.55 35.13 32.99
C PRO A 201 -55.86 34.31 33.06
N GLU A 202 -56.90 34.87 33.67
CA GLU A 202 -58.19 34.19 33.88
C GLU A 202 -58.88 33.78 32.56
N ASP A 203 -58.52 34.43 31.45
CA ASP A 203 -59.04 34.15 30.11
C ASP A 203 -58.20 33.16 29.29
N TRP A 204 -57.15 32.57 29.87
CA TRP A 204 -56.31 31.56 29.23
C TRP A 204 -56.66 30.14 29.68
N ASP A 205 -56.67 29.21 28.73
CA ASP A 205 -56.66 27.78 29.05
C ASP A 205 -55.35 27.41 29.76
N PRO A 206 -55.39 26.86 30.98
CA PRO A 206 -54.18 26.64 31.77
C PRO A 206 -53.17 25.68 31.11
N ILE A 207 -53.63 24.66 30.37
CA ILE A 207 -52.75 23.72 29.67
C ILE A 207 -52.08 24.40 28.47
N THR A 208 -52.83 25.19 27.71
CA THR A 208 -52.29 25.99 26.60
C THR A 208 -51.25 26.99 27.10
N ALA A 209 -51.49 27.63 28.25
CA ALA A 209 -50.52 28.52 28.91
C ALA A 209 -49.22 27.78 29.28
N CYS A 210 -49.35 26.60 29.90
CA CYS A 210 -48.22 25.74 30.28
C CYS A 210 -47.36 25.33 29.08
N GLN A 211 -47.97 24.90 27.98
CA GLN A 211 -47.24 24.50 26.77
C GLN A 211 -46.62 25.67 25.99
N ALA A 212 -47.16 26.89 26.13
CA ALA A 212 -46.70 28.08 25.43
C ALA A 212 -45.62 28.86 26.21
N THR A 213 -45.54 28.68 27.53
CA THR A 213 -44.60 29.42 28.37
C THR A 213 -43.22 28.78 28.31
N PRO A 214 -42.16 29.50 27.90
CA PRO A 214 -40.81 28.95 27.83
C PRO A 214 -40.30 28.61 29.24
N PHE A 215 -39.57 27.52 29.37
CA PHE A 215 -38.93 27.10 30.61
C PHE A 215 -37.41 27.23 30.47
N ILE A 216 -36.77 27.87 31.44
CA ILE A 216 -35.33 28.16 31.42
C ILE A 216 -34.69 27.50 32.63
N VAL A 217 -33.73 26.62 32.38
CA VAL A 217 -32.92 25.94 33.40
C VAL A 217 -31.46 26.14 33.04
N HIS A 218 -30.62 26.45 34.03
CA HIS A 218 -29.19 26.75 33.84
C HIS A 218 -28.91 27.83 32.77
N GLY A 219 -29.84 28.77 32.60
CA GLY A 219 -29.72 29.85 31.61
C GLY A 219 -29.97 29.44 30.15
N LYS A 220 -30.40 28.20 29.89
CA LYS A 220 -30.81 27.70 28.57
C LYS A 220 -32.32 27.43 28.55
N ALA A 221 -32.97 27.76 27.43
CA ALA A 221 -34.38 27.49 27.23
C ALA A 221 -34.58 26.02 26.80
N VAL A 222 -35.50 25.31 27.44
CA VAL A 222 -35.86 23.93 27.08
C VAL A 222 -36.73 23.96 25.83
N GLU A 223 -36.26 23.30 24.76
CA GLU A 223 -36.95 23.29 23.46
C GLU A 223 -38.16 22.34 23.45
N GLU A 224 -38.09 21.27 24.24
CA GLU A 224 -39.18 20.30 24.35
C GLU A 224 -40.36 20.86 25.16
N LYS A 225 -41.58 20.58 24.66
CA LYS A 225 -42.80 21.04 25.34
C LYS A 225 -43.04 20.25 26.62
N PRO A 226 -43.45 20.91 27.73
CA PRO A 226 -43.76 20.21 28.96
C PRO A 226 -44.96 19.28 28.84
N SER A 227 -44.95 18.22 29.64
CA SER A 227 -46.17 17.52 30.01
C SER A 227 -46.87 18.29 31.13
N CYS A 228 -48.10 18.73 30.89
CA CYS A 228 -48.83 19.64 31.78
C CYS A 228 -49.97 18.91 32.50
N SER A 229 -50.09 19.10 33.82
CA SER A 229 -51.20 18.60 34.63
C SER A 229 -51.78 19.69 35.54
N ILE A 230 -53.11 19.72 35.70
CA ILE A 230 -53.77 20.66 36.60
C ILE A 230 -53.61 20.16 38.04
N VAL A 231 -53.08 21.02 38.91
CA VAL A 231 -52.92 20.76 40.35
C VAL A 231 -53.76 21.76 41.14
N SER A 232 -54.56 21.26 42.07
CA SER A 232 -55.37 22.10 42.95
C SER A 232 -54.50 22.64 44.07
N ALA A 233 -54.11 23.91 43.99
CA ALA A 233 -53.43 24.58 45.11
C ALA A 233 -54.47 24.96 46.16
N ALA A 234 -54.42 24.30 47.32
CA ALA A 234 -55.22 24.69 48.48
C ALA A 234 -54.64 25.98 49.05
N ASN A 235 -55.28 27.11 48.78
CA ASN A 235 -54.95 28.36 49.46
C ASN A 235 -55.62 28.37 50.85
N ASP A 236 -54.87 28.76 51.88
CA ASP A 236 -55.38 29.00 53.24
C ASP A 236 -56.46 30.09 53.33
N VAL A 237 -56.73 30.79 52.22
CA VAL A 237 -57.72 31.89 52.12
C VAL A 237 -58.78 31.56 51.04
N GLY A 238 -59.45 30.41 51.15
CA GLY A 238 -60.79 30.14 50.58
C GLY A 238 -61.01 30.26 49.05
N GLY A 239 -60.00 30.62 48.26
CA GLY A 239 -60.06 30.73 46.80
C GLY A 239 -59.24 29.63 46.14
N SER A 240 -59.91 28.74 45.39
CA SER A 240 -59.25 27.72 44.57
C SER A 240 -58.55 28.41 43.40
N LEU A 241 -57.23 28.59 43.50
CA LEU A 241 -56.43 29.06 42.38
C LEU A 241 -56.07 27.84 41.53
N THR A 242 -56.42 27.87 40.24
CA THR A 242 -56.04 26.79 39.32
C THR A 242 -54.56 26.95 39.01
N ALA A 243 -53.73 26.06 39.55
CA ALA A 243 -52.31 25.97 39.22
C ALA A 243 -52.08 24.84 38.21
N VAL A 244 -51.08 25.01 37.36
CA VAL A 244 -50.66 23.96 36.41
C VAL A 244 -49.22 23.59 36.71
N GLN A 245 -48.96 22.30 36.85
CA GLN A 245 -47.61 21.77 36.99
C GLN A 245 -47.12 21.31 35.62
N GLY A 246 -45.94 21.80 35.23
CA GLY A 246 -45.21 21.31 34.07
C GLY A 246 -44.16 20.29 34.49
N ARG A 247 -44.02 19.22 33.71
CA ARG A 247 -42.93 18.25 33.78
C ARG A 247 -42.06 18.40 32.52
N PHE A 248 -40.76 18.56 32.71
CA PHE A 248 -39.79 18.85 31.65
C PHE A 248 -38.68 17.82 31.68
N PHE A 249 -38.27 17.32 30.52
CA PHE A 249 -37.04 16.54 30.38
C PHE A 249 -35.93 17.48 29.90
N VAL A 250 -34.95 17.74 30.75
CA VAL A 250 -33.90 18.72 30.49
C VAL A 250 -32.63 17.97 30.10
N ASN A 251 -32.19 18.17 28.86
CA ASN A 251 -30.98 17.57 28.29
C ASN A 251 -29.90 18.66 28.07
N PHE A 252 -29.38 19.20 29.16
CA PHE A 252 -28.31 20.22 29.15
C PHE A 252 -27.00 19.70 29.74
N ASP A 253 -26.74 18.40 29.53
CA ASP A 253 -25.61 17.70 30.12
C ASP A 253 -25.61 17.78 31.65
N GLU A 254 -26.72 17.39 32.28
CA GLU A 254 -26.86 17.39 33.74
C GLU A 254 -25.76 16.50 34.35
N SER A 255 -24.72 17.10 34.93
CA SER A 255 -23.49 16.41 35.33
C SER A 255 -23.72 15.25 36.29
N ASP A 256 -24.74 15.38 37.14
CA ASP A 256 -25.13 14.36 38.12
C ASP A 256 -25.86 13.16 37.48
N CYS A 257 -26.30 13.29 36.22
CA CYS A 257 -26.94 12.25 35.43
C CYS A 257 -26.00 11.61 34.40
N TYR A 258 -24.68 11.77 34.58
CA TYR A 258 -23.68 11.02 33.84
C TYR A 258 -23.14 9.85 34.66
N PRO A 259 -23.27 8.62 34.17
CA PRO A 259 -22.49 7.50 34.64
C PRO A 259 -20.99 7.76 34.47
N ILE A 260 -20.20 7.21 35.39
CA ILE A 260 -18.75 7.42 35.43
C ILE A 260 -18.05 6.10 35.13
N TRP A 261 -17.20 6.11 34.09
CA TRP A 261 -16.31 5.00 33.78
C TRP A 261 -15.20 4.88 34.82
N SER A 262 -14.79 3.64 35.09
CA SER A 262 -13.55 3.32 35.78
C SER A 262 -12.35 3.74 34.95
N THR A 263 -11.15 3.43 35.45
CA THR A 263 -9.95 3.53 34.62
C THR A 263 -10.13 2.68 33.36
N ILE A 264 -9.87 3.27 32.20
CA ILE A 264 -9.92 2.58 30.92
C ILE A 264 -8.62 1.80 30.75
N HIS A 265 -8.74 0.50 30.52
CA HIS A 265 -7.62 -0.41 30.34
C HIS A 265 -7.47 -0.82 28.87
N PRO A 266 -6.26 -0.72 28.30
CA PRO A 266 -5.98 -1.29 26.99
C PRO A 266 -5.88 -2.81 27.10
N ASP A 267 -6.54 -3.52 26.18
CA ASP A 267 -6.35 -4.95 25.93
C ASP A 267 -5.38 -5.16 24.75
N ASP A 268 -5.30 -6.43 24.35
CA ASP A 268 -4.60 -6.88 23.16
C ASP A 268 -5.23 -6.35 21.86
N CYS A 269 -4.46 -6.38 20.77
CA CYS A 269 -4.93 -5.98 19.45
C CYS A 269 -5.85 -7.05 18.87
N VAL A 270 -6.93 -6.63 18.20
CA VAL A 270 -7.92 -7.55 17.62
C VAL A 270 -7.61 -7.82 16.14
N VAL A 271 -7.26 -6.77 15.41
CA VAL A 271 -6.79 -6.78 14.03
C VAL A 271 -5.72 -5.68 13.84
N PRO A 272 -4.95 -5.67 12.74
CA PRO A 272 -3.94 -4.63 12.51
C PRO A 272 -4.52 -3.23 12.59
N GLY A 273 -3.94 -2.39 13.44
CA GLY A 273 -4.36 -1.01 13.67
C GLY A 273 -5.59 -0.85 14.56
N VAL A 274 -6.12 -1.93 15.15
CA VAL A 274 -7.28 -1.87 16.07
C VAL A 274 -6.92 -2.45 17.42
N ARG A 275 -7.07 -1.64 18.47
CA ARG A 275 -6.91 -2.05 19.86
C ARG A 275 -8.26 -2.12 20.56
N LEU A 276 -8.48 -3.20 21.32
CA LEU A 276 -9.61 -3.29 22.23
C LEU A 276 -9.30 -2.52 23.51
N TYR A 277 -10.24 -1.72 23.97
CA TYR A 277 -10.20 -1.10 25.29
C TYR A 277 -11.42 -1.53 26.09
N HIS A 278 -11.29 -1.62 27.41
CA HIS A 278 -12.42 -1.87 28.29
C HIS A 278 -12.39 -1.03 29.56
N ALA A 279 -13.57 -0.82 30.13
CA ALA A 279 -13.77 -0.17 31.42
C ALA A 279 -15.10 -0.65 32.01
N GLU A 280 -15.19 -0.60 33.33
CA GLU A 280 -16.44 -0.84 34.05
C GLU A 280 -17.09 0.50 34.40
N ILE A 281 -18.41 0.54 34.58
CA ILE A 281 -19.05 1.73 35.14
C ILE A 281 -18.95 1.68 36.66
N ASP A 282 -18.16 2.58 37.25
CA ASP A 282 -17.98 2.68 38.70
C ASP A 282 -19.21 3.27 39.38
N TYR A 283 -19.91 4.19 38.71
CA TYR A 283 -21.10 4.84 39.24
C TYR A 283 -22.21 4.98 38.20
N VAL A 284 -23.41 4.54 38.56
CA VAL A 284 -24.64 4.75 37.77
C VAL A 284 -25.60 5.59 38.60
N PRO A 285 -25.99 6.79 38.13
CA PRO A 285 -26.96 7.64 38.80
C PRO A 285 -28.28 6.92 39.08
N PRO A 286 -28.97 7.22 40.21
CA PRO A 286 -30.28 6.66 40.52
C PRO A 286 -31.27 6.86 39.38
N GLY A 287 -32.04 5.83 39.05
CA GLY A 287 -33.04 5.85 37.97
C GLY A 287 -32.54 5.35 36.62
N LEU A 288 -31.22 5.29 36.38
CA LEU A 288 -30.67 4.76 35.13
C LEU A 288 -30.45 3.25 35.19
N ASP A 289 -30.68 2.59 34.06
CA ASP A 289 -30.28 1.18 33.87
C ASP A 289 -28.78 1.09 33.57
N ARG A 290 -28.09 0.09 34.15
CA ARG A 290 -26.63 -0.05 33.99
C ARG A 290 -26.23 -0.37 32.55
N LEU A 291 -26.99 -1.20 31.86
CA LEU A 291 -26.67 -1.63 30.50
C LEU A 291 -26.99 -0.52 29.49
N GLU A 292 -28.10 0.19 29.68
CA GLU A 292 -28.44 1.37 28.89
C GLU A 292 -27.43 2.51 29.11
N SER A 293 -27.02 2.74 30.35
CA SER A 293 -25.93 3.66 30.72
C SER A 293 -24.64 3.35 29.97
N CYS A 294 -24.25 2.07 29.92
CA CYS A 294 -23.05 1.63 29.21
C CYS A 294 -23.06 1.96 27.72
N ARG A 295 -24.22 1.86 27.07
CA ARG A 295 -24.38 2.17 25.64
C ARG A 295 -24.44 3.69 25.39
N GLY A 296 -25.04 4.41 26.33
CA GLY A 296 -25.30 5.85 26.21
C GLY A 296 -24.12 6.75 26.53
N VAL A 297 -23.17 6.31 27.36
CA VAL A 297 -22.04 7.15 27.79
C VAL A 297 -20.83 6.96 26.88
N PRO A 298 -20.36 8.00 26.17
CA PRO A 298 -19.14 7.93 25.39
C PRO A 298 -17.89 7.99 26.28
N SER A 299 -16.76 7.59 25.71
CA SER A 299 -15.41 7.76 26.26
C SER A 299 -14.51 8.47 25.26
N VAL A 300 -13.46 9.15 25.72
CA VAL A 300 -12.53 9.88 24.85
C VAL A 300 -11.25 9.08 24.64
N PHE A 301 -10.96 8.73 23.39
CA PHE A 301 -9.73 8.06 22.97
C PHE A 301 -8.98 8.94 21.98
N HIS A 302 -7.71 9.23 22.24
CA HIS A 302 -6.87 10.10 21.40
C HIS A 302 -7.55 11.41 20.97
N GLY A 303 -8.37 11.99 21.87
CA GLY A 303 -9.11 13.23 21.63
C GLY A 303 -10.41 13.10 20.82
N ARG A 304 -10.90 11.87 20.56
CA ARG A 304 -12.18 11.59 19.88
C ARG A 304 -13.14 10.88 20.82
N GLU A 305 -14.41 11.29 20.81
CA GLU A 305 -15.47 10.62 21.55
C GLU A 305 -15.96 9.38 20.82
N LEU A 306 -16.00 8.25 21.52
CA LEU A 306 -16.50 6.98 21.03
C LEU A 306 -17.54 6.40 22.00
N HIS A 307 -18.64 5.95 21.45
CA HIS A 307 -19.56 5.06 22.17
C HIS A 307 -19.00 3.64 22.21
N THR A 308 -19.44 2.88 23.20
CA THR A 308 -19.07 1.48 23.36
C THR A 308 -19.50 0.67 22.14
N SER A 309 -18.58 -0.14 21.62
CA SER A 309 -18.85 -1.14 20.58
C SER A 309 -19.67 -2.30 21.15
N ARG A 310 -19.40 -2.65 22.41
CA ARG A 310 -20.12 -3.69 23.14
C ARG A 310 -20.28 -3.31 24.61
N CYS A 311 -21.42 -3.75 25.17
CA CYS A 311 -21.76 -3.58 26.57
C CYS A 311 -22.32 -4.87 27.14
N GLU A 312 -21.81 -5.30 28.29
CA GLU A 312 -22.28 -6.49 28.99
C GLU A 312 -22.32 -6.29 30.50
N LEU A 313 -23.14 -7.08 31.19
CA LEU A 313 -23.17 -7.12 32.65
C LEU A 313 -22.23 -8.21 33.14
N VAL A 314 -21.24 -7.83 33.95
CA VAL A 314 -20.23 -8.73 34.53
C VAL A 314 -20.36 -8.75 36.05
N PHE A 315 -20.04 -9.89 36.66
CA PHE A 315 -20.00 -10.01 38.12
C PHE A 315 -18.65 -9.52 38.65
N LYS A 316 -18.67 -8.39 39.37
CA LYS A 316 -17.48 -7.89 40.07
C LYS A 316 -17.40 -8.58 41.42
N HIS A 317 -16.41 -9.47 41.53
CA HIS A 317 -16.10 -10.14 42.79
C HIS A 317 -15.44 -9.11 43.71
N GLY A 318 -16.14 -8.71 44.78
CA GLY A 318 -15.57 -7.81 45.76
C GLY A 318 -14.34 -8.44 46.43
N GLU A 319 -13.27 -7.65 46.60
CA GLU A 319 -12.17 -8.02 47.47
C GLU A 319 -12.72 -8.23 48.90
N GLY A 320 -12.87 -9.49 49.31
CA GLY A 320 -13.44 -9.85 50.61
C GLY A 320 -14.63 -10.81 50.57
N GLY A 321 -15.07 -11.29 49.40
CA GLY A 321 -16.03 -12.39 49.30
C GLY A 321 -17.45 -12.06 49.79
N GLN A 322 -17.80 -10.77 49.88
CA GLN A 322 -19.12 -10.35 50.31
C GLN A 322 -19.79 -9.49 49.23
N ASN A 323 -20.79 -10.11 48.59
CA ASN A 323 -21.72 -9.61 47.58
C ASN A 323 -21.12 -9.37 46.18
N ASP A 324 -21.30 -10.35 45.29
CA ASP A 324 -21.11 -10.16 43.86
C ASP A 324 -22.07 -9.07 43.36
N SER A 325 -21.51 -7.96 42.88
CA SER A 325 -22.30 -6.89 42.29
C SER A 325 -22.23 -6.99 40.77
N LEU A 326 -23.38 -6.88 40.11
CA LEU A 326 -23.46 -6.80 38.65
C LEU A 326 -23.08 -5.39 38.20
N VAL A 327 -22.00 -5.27 37.44
CA VAL A 327 -21.48 -4.00 36.91
C VAL A 327 -21.54 -4.07 35.39
N ALA A 328 -21.82 -2.94 34.73
CA ALA A 328 -21.75 -2.89 33.27
C ALA A 328 -20.31 -2.65 32.83
N ARG A 329 -19.81 -3.48 31.91
CA ARG A 329 -18.51 -3.35 31.25
C ARG A 329 -18.73 -2.88 29.81
N GLY A 330 -18.07 -1.80 29.46
CA GLY A 330 -17.98 -1.27 28.11
C GLY A 330 -16.70 -1.74 27.43
N GLU A 331 -16.79 -2.00 26.14
CA GLU A 331 -15.68 -2.34 25.26
C GLU A 331 -15.68 -1.41 24.05
N TRP A 332 -14.50 -0.96 23.62
CA TRP A 332 -14.30 -0.08 22.47
C TRP A 332 -13.25 -0.66 21.52
N ASP A 333 -13.63 -0.81 20.25
CA ASP A 333 -12.70 -1.13 19.16
C ASP A 333 -12.14 0.20 18.62
N VAL A 334 -10.93 0.57 19.04
CA VAL A 334 -10.28 1.83 18.63
C VAL A 334 -9.40 1.57 17.42
N ASP A 335 -9.76 2.14 16.26
CA ASP A 335 -9.14 1.89 14.95
C ASP A 335 -8.27 3.05 14.42
N PHE A 336 -7.90 3.98 15.29
CA PHE A 336 -7.09 5.15 14.95
C PHE A 336 -5.98 5.37 15.98
N ASP A 337 -4.85 5.90 15.52
CA ASP A 337 -3.70 6.28 16.34
C ASP A 337 -3.15 5.11 17.22
N GLU A 338 -3.41 3.87 16.81
CA GLU A 338 -2.94 2.63 17.43
C GLU A 338 -1.71 2.05 16.73
N ASP A 339 -0.65 2.84 16.63
CA ASP A 339 0.62 2.42 16.01
C ASP A 339 1.19 1.14 16.66
N GLY A 340 0.90 0.94 17.96
CA GLY A 340 1.27 -0.27 18.69
C GLY A 340 0.54 -1.55 18.26
N CYS A 341 -0.52 -1.43 17.46
CA CYS A 341 -1.26 -2.55 16.85
C CYS A 341 -0.92 -2.74 15.36
N LEU A 342 0.07 -2.02 14.83
CA LEU A 342 0.59 -2.27 13.49
C LEU A 342 1.80 -3.21 13.56
N PRO A 343 1.87 -4.23 12.70
CA PRO A 343 3.08 -5.03 12.57
C PRO A 343 4.24 -4.15 12.11
N SER A 344 5.43 -4.41 12.65
CA SER A 344 6.63 -3.69 12.25
C SER A 344 7.78 -4.65 12.00
N TRP A 345 8.67 -4.27 11.09
CA TRP A 345 9.88 -5.04 10.81
C TRP A 345 11.00 -4.58 11.75
N ALA A 346 11.73 -5.54 12.33
CA ALA A 346 13.03 -5.27 12.92
C ALA A 346 13.97 -4.63 11.87
N PRO A 347 15.10 -4.01 12.28
CA PRO A 347 16.05 -3.44 11.33
C PRO A 347 16.46 -4.46 10.26
N LEU A 348 16.34 -4.05 9.00
CA LEU A 348 16.66 -4.89 7.84
C LEU A 348 18.13 -5.31 7.89
N VAL A 349 18.35 -6.62 7.81
CA VAL A 349 19.68 -7.20 7.69
C VAL A 349 19.96 -7.45 6.22
N THR A 350 21.04 -6.84 5.75
CA THR A 350 21.51 -6.96 4.37
C THR A 350 22.27 -8.28 4.22
N GLN A 351 21.92 -9.09 3.23
CA GLN A 351 22.69 -10.29 2.87
C GLN A 351 23.59 -10.03 1.66
N GLN A 352 24.26 -11.08 1.23
CA GLN A 352 25.12 -11.12 0.05
C GLN A 352 24.30 -10.97 -1.24
N CYS A 353 24.98 -10.65 -2.33
CA CYS A 353 24.38 -10.66 -3.66
C CYS A 353 23.97 -12.10 -4.03
N VAL A 354 22.80 -12.28 -4.63
CA VAL A 354 22.25 -13.60 -4.99
C VAL A 354 22.27 -13.87 -6.50
N SER A 355 22.26 -12.80 -7.29
CA SER A 355 22.39 -12.79 -8.75
C SER A 355 22.86 -11.41 -9.22
N TYR A 356 23.12 -11.26 -10.52
CA TYR A 356 23.50 -9.98 -11.11
C TYR A 356 22.50 -8.87 -10.73
N GLY A 357 23.00 -7.78 -10.17
CA GLY A 357 22.19 -6.62 -9.77
C GLY A 357 21.10 -6.95 -8.73
N THR A 358 21.20 -8.08 -8.04
CA THR A 358 20.18 -8.56 -7.11
C THR A 358 20.76 -8.90 -5.74
N ARG A 359 20.13 -8.40 -4.69
CA ARG A 359 20.54 -8.63 -3.30
C ARG A 359 19.40 -9.21 -2.46
N ALA A 360 19.76 -10.08 -1.52
CA ALA A 360 18.81 -10.58 -0.53
C ALA A 360 18.82 -9.72 0.75
N TYR A 361 17.64 -9.56 1.34
CA TYR A 361 17.42 -8.91 2.64
C TYR A 361 16.54 -9.79 3.50
N TYR A 362 16.66 -9.65 4.82
CA TYR A 362 15.71 -10.23 5.75
C TYR A 362 15.50 -9.35 6.97
N ALA A 363 14.38 -9.54 7.64
CA ALA A 363 14.02 -8.88 8.89
C ALA A 363 13.03 -9.76 9.66
N ASP A 364 13.16 -9.76 10.97
CA ASP A 364 12.20 -10.43 11.84
C ASP A 364 10.96 -9.54 12.01
N LEU A 365 9.78 -10.15 11.93
CA LEU A 365 8.51 -9.46 12.13
C LEU A 365 8.23 -9.31 13.63
N VAL A 366 8.01 -8.07 14.07
CA VAL A 366 7.50 -7.75 15.39
C VAL A 366 5.97 -7.76 15.31
N VAL A 367 5.38 -8.82 15.85
CA VAL A 367 3.93 -9.02 15.88
C VAL A 367 3.35 -8.36 17.14
N PRO A 368 2.36 -7.48 17.01
CA PRO A 368 1.64 -6.93 18.17
C PRO A 368 0.95 -8.02 18.98
N ARG A 369 0.86 -7.81 20.30
CA ARG A 369 0.14 -8.74 21.19
C ARG A 369 -1.32 -8.87 20.78
N GLY A 370 -1.84 -10.10 20.75
CA GLY A 370 -3.19 -10.43 20.29
C GLY A 370 -3.28 -10.87 18.83
N LEU A 371 -2.25 -10.58 18.02
CA LEU A 371 -2.24 -10.91 16.58
C LEU A 371 -1.33 -12.10 16.23
N GLU A 372 -0.85 -12.85 17.23
CA GLU A 372 0.07 -13.98 17.04
C GLU A 372 -0.53 -15.07 16.16
N ASN A 373 -1.85 -15.29 16.27
CA ASN A 373 -2.59 -16.28 15.49
C ASN A 373 -2.67 -15.95 13.98
N ILE A 374 -2.55 -14.68 13.61
CA ILE A 374 -2.57 -14.22 12.22
C ILE A 374 -1.17 -13.78 11.72
N ALA A 375 -0.12 -14.02 12.51
CA ALA A 375 1.26 -13.67 12.18
C ALA A 375 1.74 -14.15 10.78
N PRO A 376 1.37 -15.35 10.26
CA PRO A 376 1.71 -15.73 8.89
C PRO A 376 1.15 -14.77 7.83
N THR A 377 -0.11 -14.36 8.01
CA THR A 377 -0.80 -13.40 7.13
C THR A 377 -0.17 -12.02 7.26
N LEU A 378 0.17 -11.59 8.49
CA LEU A 378 0.86 -10.31 8.71
C LEU A 378 2.22 -10.29 8.04
N CYS A 379 3.01 -11.36 8.12
CA CYS A 379 4.31 -11.42 7.47
C CYS A 379 4.20 -11.20 5.95
N SER A 380 3.28 -11.90 5.29
CA SER A 380 3.11 -11.79 3.82
C SER A 380 2.49 -10.47 3.34
N SER A 381 1.77 -9.76 4.21
CA SER A 381 1.05 -8.52 3.88
C SER A 381 1.70 -7.24 4.41
N SER A 382 2.70 -7.33 5.28
CA SER A 382 3.39 -6.18 5.85
C SER A 382 4.53 -5.73 4.92
N PRO A 383 4.46 -4.53 4.32
CA PRO A 383 5.54 -4.07 3.47
C PRO A 383 6.74 -3.58 4.28
N ALA A 384 7.93 -3.64 3.69
CA ALA A 384 9.14 -2.98 4.18
C ALA A 384 9.55 -1.85 3.23
N VAL A 385 10.27 -0.86 3.74
CA VAL A 385 10.86 0.20 2.92
C VAL A 385 12.32 -0.13 2.64
N ILE A 386 12.65 -0.47 1.40
CA ILE A 386 14.01 -0.80 0.94
C ILE A 386 14.38 0.14 -0.20
N HIS A 387 15.50 0.87 -0.07
CA HIS A 387 15.95 1.88 -1.04
C HIS A 387 14.86 2.87 -1.45
N THR A 388 14.04 3.35 -0.50
CA THR A 388 12.87 4.25 -0.73
C THR A 388 11.66 3.62 -1.42
N HIS A 389 11.70 2.33 -1.76
CA HIS A 389 10.57 1.59 -2.30
C HIS A 389 9.86 0.77 -1.23
N THR A 390 8.53 0.77 -1.26
CA THR A 390 7.69 -0.08 -0.41
C THR A 390 7.49 -1.42 -1.10
N VAL A 391 8.02 -2.50 -0.50
CA VAL A 391 8.04 -3.85 -1.09
C VAL A 391 7.54 -4.90 -0.10
N LEU A 392 6.71 -5.82 -0.59
CA LEU A 392 6.30 -7.00 0.17
C LEU A 392 7.41 -8.05 0.16
N PRO A 393 7.52 -8.87 1.22
CA PRO A 393 8.49 -9.96 1.24
C PRO A 393 8.21 -10.96 0.12
N THR A 394 9.28 -11.47 -0.49
CA THR A 394 9.24 -12.55 -1.48
C THR A 394 8.67 -13.82 -0.86
N TYR A 395 9.08 -14.12 0.39
CA TYR A 395 8.52 -15.20 1.18
C TYR A 395 8.72 -14.95 2.68
N CYS A 396 8.03 -15.74 3.49
CA CYS A 396 8.09 -15.69 4.94
C CYS A 396 8.56 -17.04 5.51
N GLU A 397 9.52 -16.99 6.43
CA GLU A 397 10.05 -18.14 7.15
C GLU A 397 9.53 -18.14 8.58
N GLN A 398 9.01 -19.28 9.06
CA GLN A 398 8.57 -19.45 10.44
C GLN A 398 9.73 -19.91 11.32
N LEU A 399 10.09 -19.10 12.33
CA LEU A 399 11.18 -19.39 13.27
C LEU A 399 10.69 -19.99 14.59
N GLY A 400 9.40 -19.82 14.90
CA GLY A 400 8.74 -20.32 16.11
C GLY A 400 7.22 -20.20 16.02
N GLU A 401 6.52 -20.37 17.14
CA GLU A 401 5.04 -20.36 17.17
C GLU A 401 4.44 -19.03 16.69
N ALA A 402 5.03 -17.90 17.09
CA ALA A 402 4.59 -16.55 16.73
C ALA A 402 5.71 -15.68 16.13
N SER A 403 6.83 -16.28 15.72
CA SER A 403 7.99 -15.57 15.18
C SER A 403 8.18 -15.88 13.70
N PHE A 404 8.17 -14.82 12.88
CA PHE A 404 8.29 -14.89 11.43
C PHE A 404 9.41 -13.98 10.95
N ARG A 405 10.07 -14.39 9.87
CA ARG A 405 11.09 -13.62 9.18
C ARG A 405 10.67 -13.40 7.74
N GLY A 406 10.59 -12.14 7.34
CA GLY A 406 10.41 -11.75 5.95
C GLY A 406 11.73 -11.85 5.20
N HIS A 407 11.69 -12.32 3.97
CA HIS A 407 12.84 -12.36 3.06
C HIS A 407 12.48 -11.61 1.78
N TRP A 408 13.37 -10.73 1.32
CA TRP A 408 13.21 -9.97 0.09
C TRP A 408 14.36 -10.25 -0.87
N THR A 409 14.05 -10.32 -2.15
CA THR A 409 15.02 -10.40 -3.25
C THR A 409 14.84 -9.15 -4.11
N ILE A 410 15.80 -8.24 -4.02
CA ILE A 410 15.71 -6.88 -4.56
C ILE A 410 16.63 -6.75 -5.76
N ASP A 411 16.08 -6.37 -6.91
CA ASP A 411 16.75 -6.23 -8.20
C ASP A 411 16.89 -4.76 -8.68
N PHE A 412 16.65 -3.81 -7.77
CA PHE A 412 16.73 -2.37 -8.03
C PHE A 412 17.66 -1.68 -7.05
N SER A 413 18.35 -0.64 -7.52
CA SER A 413 19.27 0.16 -6.70
C SER A 413 20.41 -0.64 -6.04
N GLU A 414 20.75 -1.80 -6.60
CA GLU A 414 21.80 -2.72 -6.11
C GLU A 414 23.09 -2.62 -6.94
N SER A 415 23.60 -1.40 -7.14
CA SER A 415 24.79 -1.19 -7.99
C SER A 415 26.05 -1.90 -7.49
N SER A 416 26.07 -2.32 -6.23
CA SER A 416 27.16 -3.11 -5.65
C SER A 416 27.11 -4.60 -6.02
N CYS A 417 25.95 -5.09 -6.49
CA CYS A 417 25.77 -6.44 -7.02
C CYS A 417 25.91 -6.49 -8.55
N GLU A 418 26.22 -5.36 -9.19
CA GLU A 418 26.42 -5.28 -10.63
C GLU A 418 27.90 -5.53 -10.99
N ALA A 419 28.12 -6.56 -11.81
CA ALA A 419 29.38 -6.71 -12.53
C ALA A 419 29.42 -5.76 -13.74
N VAL A 420 30.61 -5.40 -14.23
CA VAL A 420 30.75 -4.42 -15.31
C VAL A 420 31.48 -5.02 -16.51
N TRP A 421 30.87 -4.87 -17.67
CA TRP A 421 31.46 -5.22 -18.95
C TRP A 421 32.53 -4.21 -19.36
N MET A 422 33.73 -4.72 -19.62
CA MET A 422 34.89 -3.95 -20.04
C MET A 422 35.38 -4.45 -21.40
N SER A 423 36.06 -3.58 -22.15
CA SER A 423 36.73 -3.93 -23.41
C SER A 423 35.79 -4.60 -24.43
N VAL A 424 34.62 -4.00 -24.68
CA VAL A 424 33.68 -4.47 -25.71
C VAL A 424 34.32 -4.32 -27.08
N ASN A 425 34.73 -5.43 -27.68
CA ASN A 425 35.41 -5.45 -28.96
C ASN A 425 34.65 -6.32 -29.97
N PRO A 426 34.42 -5.83 -31.20
CA PRO A 426 34.00 -6.71 -32.28
C PRO A 426 35.14 -7.67 -32.61
N ASP A 427 34.78 -8.92 -32.84
CA ASP A 427 35.70 -9.86 -33.44
C ASP A 427 36.02 -9.40 -34.87
N TRP A 428 37.27 -9.61 -35.29
CA TRP A 428 37.75 -9.13 -36.57
C TRP A 428 37.25 -10.00 -37.74
N GLN A 429 36.76 -11.21 -37.45
CA GLN A 429 36.08 -12.09 -38.40
C GLN A 429 34.57 -12.07 -38.19
N CYS A 430 33.84 -12.21 -39.29
CA CYS A 430 32.45 -12.60 -39.23
C CYS A 430 32.28 -14.04 -38.76
N HIS A 431 31.27 -14.28 -37.92
CA HIS A 431 31.02 -15.58 -37.31
C HIS A 431 30.17 -16.48 -38.21
N ALA A 432 29.17 -15.88 -38.86
CA ALA A 432 28.24 -16.51 -39.80
C ALA A 432 27.61 -15.42 -40.67
N TYR A 433 26.81 -15.82 -41.66
CA TYR A 433 26.06 -14.89 -42.49
C TYR A 433 25.21 -13.95 -41.63
N ASP A 434 25.38 -12.65 -41.83
CA ASP A 434 24.74 -11.57 -41.07
C ASP A 434 25.02 -11.61 -39.56
N LYS A 435 26.09 -12.28 -39.12
CA LYS A 435 26.40 -12.46 -37.71
C LYS A 435 27.85 -12.12 -37.42
N LYS A 436 28.04 -11.08 -36.59
CA LYS A 436 29.33 -10.71 -36.03
C LYS A 436 29.38 -11.04 -34.56
N ARG A 437 30.51 -11.61 -34.13
CA ARG A 437 30.78 -11.87 -32.72
C ARG A 437 31.29 -10.59 -32.06
N TYR A 438 30.73 -10.25 -30.92
CA TYR A 438 31.29 -9.25 -30.00
C TYR A 438 31.75 -9.96 -28.74
N THR A 439 32.87 -9.54 -28.17
CA THR A 439 33.37 -10.05 -26.90
C THR A 439 33.61 -8.93 -25.91
N ALA A 440 33.44 -9.21 -24.62
CA ALA A 440 33.73 -8.29 -23.53
C ALA A 440 34.16 -9.08 -22.30
N ILE A 441 35.02 -8.48 -21.47
CA ILE A 441 35.48 -9.07 -20.22
C ILE A 441 34.54 -8.60 -19.11
N LEU A 442 34.08 -9.52 -18.28
CA LEU A 442 33.29 -9.19 -17.10
C LEU A 442 34.22 -8.95 -15.91
N GLU A 443 34.20 -7.74 -15.38
CA GLU A 443 35.00 -7.34 -14.22
C GLU A 443 34.12 -6.95 -13.02
N ARG A 444 34.75 -6.80 -11.85
CA ARG A 444 34.10 -6.41 -10.58
C ARG A 444 32.92 -7.30 -10.20
N ILE A 445 33.08 -8.60 -10.43
CA ILE A 445 32.13 -9.61 -9.97
C ILE A 445 32.25 -9.65 -8.43
N PRO A 446 31.16 -9.43 -7.68
CA PRO A 446 31.14 -9.64 -6.23
C PRO A 446 31.68 -11.03 -5.85
N GLU A 447 32.45 -11.12 -4.76
CA GLU A 447 33.14 -12.36 -4.38
C GLU A 447 32.17 -13.52 -4.11
N GLU A 448 30.93 -13.19 -3.76
CA GLU A 448 29.89 -14.15 -3.40
C GLU A 448 29.16 -14.74 -4.61
N LEU A 449 29.30 -14.14 -5.80
CA LEU A 449 28.62 -14.59 -7.00
C LEU A 449 29.46 -15.59 -7.80
N ASP A 450 28.80 -16.60 -8.38
CA ASP A 450 29.45 -17.47 -9.35
C ASP A 450 29.79 -16.67 -10.63
N PRO A 451 31.07 -16.60 -11.05
CA PRO A 451 31.46 -15.75 -12.15
C PRO A 451 30.83 -16.11 -13.50
N LEU A 452 30.62 -17.40 -13.78
CA LEU A 452 30.05 -17.85 -15.06
C LEU A 452 28.54 -17.63 -15.11
N LYS A 453 27.83 -17.92 -14.02
CA LYS A 453 26.40 -17.62 -13.88
C LYS A 453 26.15 -16.12 -14.01
N THR A 454 26.93 -15.29 -13.33
CA THR A 454 26.84 -13.82 -13.41
C THR A 454 27.03 -13.33 -14.84
N CYS A 455 27.93 -13.96 -15.61
CA CYS A 455 28.13 -13.63 -17.01
C CYS A 455 26.86 -13.84 -17.86
N TYR A 456 26.14 -14.94 -17.69
CA TYR A 456 24.91 -15.18 -18.43
C TYR A 456 23.75 -14.26 -18.02
N GLU A 457 23.80 -13.68 -16.82
CA GLU A 457 22.77 -12.77 -16.30
C GLU A 457 23.05 -11.30 -16.63
N ALA A 458 24.33 -10.91 -16.72
CA ALA A 458 24.75 -9.52 -16.91
C ALA A 458 24.43 -9.00 -18.33
N PRO A 459 23.50 -8.04 -18.48
CA PRO A 459 23.16 -7.48 -19.78
C PRO A 459 24.24 -6.49 -20.27
N LEU A 460 24.39 -6.39 -21.58
CA LEU A 460 25.18 -5.38 -22.26
C LEU A 460 24.33 -4.67 -23.30
N SER A 461 24.39 -3.34 -23.33
CA SER A 461 23.72 -2.52 -24.35
C SER A 461 24.56 -2.51 -25.63
N LEU A 462 24.15 -3.32 -26.61
CA LEU A 462 24.76 -3.34 -27.94
C LEU A 462 23.78 -2.71 -28.93
N PHE A 463 24.18 -1.61 -29.57
CA PHE A 463 23.36 -0.85 -30.52
C PHE A 463 22.01 -0.38 -29.93
N GLY A 464 22.01 -0.01 -28.64
CA GLY A 464 20.81 0.45 -27.94
C GLY A 464 19.85 -0.66 -27.49
N VAL A 465 20.23 -1.92 -27.67
CA VAL A 465 19.44 -3.09 -27.21
C VAL A 465 20.20 -3.81 -26.12
N GLN A 466 19.56 -3.99 -24.95
CA GLN A 466 20.11 -4.80 -23.87
C GLN A 466 20.08 -6.28 -24.24
N ARG A 467 21.23 -6.95 -24.15
CA ARG A 467 21.36 -8.39 -24.44
C ARG A 467 22.27 -9.06 -23.42
N THR A 468 21.87 -10.23 -22.97
CA THR A 468 22.77 -11.15 -22.26
C THR A 468 23.65 -11.90 -23.26
N PRO A 469 24.87 -12.31 -22.86
CA PRO A 469 25.75 -13.06 -23.74
C PRO A 469 25.17 -14.44 -24.06
N GLU A 470 25.42 -14.90 -25.28
CA GLU A 470 25.01 -16.23 -25.76
C GLU A 470 26.02 -17.31 -25.34
N LEU A 471 27.25 -16.90 -25.04
CA LEU A 471 28.32 -17.77 -24.57
C LEU A 471 29.16 -17.04 -23.51
N CYS A 472 29.45 -17.74 -22.42
CA CYS A 472 30.37 -17.31 -21.38
C CYS A 472 31.46 -18.36 -21.18
N ASP A 473 32.72 -17.91 -21.16
CA ASP A 473 33.88 -18.77 -20.95
C ASP A 473 34.95 -18.04 -20.11
N ARG A 474 36.01 -18.75 -19.72
CA ARG A 474 37.22 -18.16 -19.13
C ARG A 474 38.32 -18.08 -20.18
N ASP A 475 39.00 -16.95 -20.25
CA ASP A 475 40.19 -16.82 -21.08
C ASP A 475 41.42 -17.49 -20.44
N ASP A 476 42.56 -17.44 -21.14
CA ASP A 476 43.84 -18.01 -20.66
C ASP A 476 44.34 -17.38 -19.35
N GLN A 477 43.80 -16.21 -18.98
CA GLN A 477 44.11 -15.50 -17.74
C GLN A 477 43.07 -15.77 -16.64
N GLY A 478 42.10 -16.65 -16.89
CA GLY A 478 41.03 -17.01 -15.97
C GLY A 478 39.91 -15.98 -15.85
N ARG A 479 39.92 -14.92 -16.66
CA ARG A 479 38.91 -13.85 -16.67
C ARG A 479 37.67 -14.32 -17.40
N VAL A 480 36.49 -13.90 -16.94
CA VAL A 480 35.23 -14.28 -17.58
C VAL A 480 34.97 -13.40 -18.80
N VAL A 481 34.70 -14.03 -19.94
CA VAL A 481 34.45 -13.37 -21.22
C VAL A 481 33.06 -13.74 -21.71
N GLY A 482 32.24 -12.72 -21.95
CA GLY A 482 30.94 -12.85 -22.61
C GLY A 482 31.08 -12.71 -24.13
N SER A 483 30.27 -13.44 -24.89
CA SER A 483 30.18 -13.33 -26.35
C SER A 483 28.73 -13.15 -26.81
N TRP A 484 28.51 -12.22 -27.75
CA TRP A 484 27.21 -11.94 -28.38
C TRP A 484 27.30 -12.12 -29.90
N PHE A 485 26.26 -12.64 -30.54
CA PHE A 485 26.22 -12.84 -32.00
C PHE A 485 25.16 -11.92 -32.64
N VAL A 486 25.59 -10.69 -32.90
CA VAL A 486 24.73 -9.59 -33.35
C VAL A 486 24.70 -9.48 -34.87
N GLY A 487 23.62 -8.91 -35.40
CA GLY A 487 23.48 -8.57 -36.81
C GLY A 487 24.66 -7.73 -37.30
N GLY A 488 25.35 -8.19 -38.34
CA GLY A 488 26.50 -7.52 -38.94
C GLY A 488 26.30 -7.41 -40.45
N PRO A 489 25.85 -6.26 -40.99
CA PRO A 489 25.62 -6.12 -42.43
C PRO A 489 26.90 -6.33 -43.26
N GLU A 490 28.08 -6.08 -42.68
CA GLU A 490 29.38 -6.40 -43.28
C GLU A 490 29.65 -7.92 -43.37
N CYS A 491 28.91 -8.74 -42.61
CA CYS A 491 29.01 -10.19 -42.60
C CYS A 491 28.06 -10.86 -43.60
N ARG A 492 27.68 -10.17 -44.66
CA ARG A 492 26.74 -10.66 -45.68
C ARG A 492 27.46 -10.88 -47.02
N PRO A 493 28.27 -11.95 -47.14
CA PRO A 493 28.89 -12.29 -48.41
C PRO A 493 27.82 -12.46 -49.49
N VAL A 494 28.15 -12.02 -50.70
CA VAL A 494 27.21 -12.02 -51.83
C VAL A 494 27.38 -13.31 -52.63
N LEU A 495 26.25 -13.95 -52.96
CA LEU A 495 26.19 -15.00 -53.97
C LEU A 495 26.04 -14.37 -55.35
N PHE A 496 26.97 -14.67 -56.25
CA PHE A 496 26.89 -14.29 -57.67
C PHE A 496 27.21 -15.48 -58.56
N ASP A 497 27.07 -15.31 -59.88
CA ASP A 497 27.26 -16.39 -60.86
C ASP A 497 26.49 -17.67 -60.50
N ILE A 498 25.23 -17.52 -60.04
CA ILE A 498 24.41 -18.64 -59.58
C ILE A 498 24.09 -19.55 -60.77
N ARG A 499 24.57 -20.79 -60.72
CA ARG A 499 24.39 -21.83 -61.72
C ARG A 499 23.41 -22.88 -61.24
N ASP A 500 22.49 -23.20 -62.11
CA ASP A 500 21.53 -24.27 -61.93
C ASP A 500 22.06 -25.53 -62.63
N TYR A 501 22.43 -26.54 -61.84
CA TYR A 501 22.95 -27.82 -62.35
C TYR A 501 21.84 -28.79 -62.73
N GLY A 502 20.58 -28.37 -62.60
CA GLY A 502 19.43 -29.23 -62.85
C GLY A 502 19.24 -30.30 -61.77
N CYS A 503 18.51 -31.34 -62.16
CA CYS A 503 18.14 -32.44 -61.30
C CYS A 503 19.30 -33.41 -61.14
N ILE A 504 19.69 -33.63 -59.89
CA ILE A 504 20.79 -34.52 -59.52
C ILE A 504 20.28 -35.86 -58.96
N GLU A 505 19.04 -35.86 -58.48
CA GLU A 505 18.32 -36.98 -57.88
C GLU A 505 16.82 -36.67 -57.99
N SER A 506 15.97 -37.70 -57.89
CA SER A 506 14.51 -37.53 -57.88
C SER A 506 14.09 -36.57 -56.76
N GLY A 507 13.35 -35.53 -57.11
CA GLY A 507 12.90 -34.47 -56.22
C GLY A 507 13.96 -33.44 -55.80
N ILE A 508 15.24 -33.57 -56.20
CA ILE A 508 16.32 -32.68 -55.75
C ILE A 508 17.05 -32.02 -56.92
N LYS A 509 17.15 -30.71 -56.82
CA LYS A 509 17.82 -29.84 -57.77
C LYS A 509 19.06 -29.19 -57.16
N ARG A 510 20.19 -29.22 -57.87
CA ARG A 510 21.43 -28.61 -57.38
C ARG A 510 21.63 -27.21 -57.93
N VAL A 511 21.88 -26.27 -57.03
CA VAL A 511 22.26 -24.90 -57.35
C VAL A 511 23.63 -24.61 -56.76
N GLU A 512 24.48 -23.93 -57.50
CA GLU A 512 25.79 -23.47 -57.05
C GLU A 512 25.83 -21.96 -57.17
N GLY A 513 26.27 -21.25 -56.13
CA GLY A 513 26.56 -19.83 -56.19
C GLY A 513 28.04 -19.59 -55.91
N GLN A 514 28.69 -18.74 -56.71
CA GLN A 514 30.01 -18.26 -56.35
C GLN A 514 29.87 -17.29 -55.17
N VAL A 515 30.65 -17.52 -54.11
CA VAL A 515 30.68 -16.66 -52.93
C VAL A 515 31.77 -15.60 -53.10
N GLY A 516 31.43 -14.33 -52.88
CA GLY A 516 32.44 -13.30 -52.69
C GLY A 516 32.03 -12.25 -51.69
N ASP A 517 32.77 -11.14 -51.74
CA ASP A 517 32.83 -10.16 -50.66
C ASP A 517 33.20 -10.77 -49.30
N ILE A 518 34.14 -11.72 -49.33
CA ILE A 518 34.71 -12.31 -48.12
C ILE A 518 35.99 -11.56 -47.78
N GLY A 519 36.07 -11.05 -46.56
CA GLY A 519 37.24 -10.35 -46.04
C GLY A 519 38.50 -11.23 -46.13
N LYS A 520 39.66 -10.59 -46.33
CA LYS A 520 40.95 -11.27 -46.54
C LYS A 520 41.29 -12.29 -45.45
N HIS A 521 40.85 -12.02 -44.22
CA HIS A 521 41.21 -12.82 -43.07
C HIS A 521 40.04 -13.69 -42.58
N GLU A 522 38.85 -13.61 -43.16
CA GLU A 522 37.68 -14.35 -42.69
C GLU A 522 37.78 -15.86 -42.95
N ASP A 523 37.17 -16.65 -42.06
CA ASP A 523 36.93 -18.06 -42.30
C ASP A 523 35.82 -18.20 -43.35
N TRP A 524 36.25 -18.23 -44.60
CA TRP A 524 35.37 -18.32 -45.74
C TRP A 524 34.47 -19.56 -45.72
N TYR A 525 34.95 -20.67 -45.15
CA TYR A 525 34.21 -21.93 -45.14
C TYR A 525 33.06 -21.85 -44.14
N ARG A 526 33.35 -21.32 -42.95
CA ARG A 526 32.34 -21.04 -41.91
C ARG A 526 31.30 -20.03 -42.39
N LEU A 527 31.70 -18.98 -43.09
CA LEU A 527 30.76 -18.05 -43.71
C LEU A 527 29.92 -18.77 -44.76
N CYS A 528 30.57 -19.46 -45.69
CA CYS A 528 29.92 -20.17 -46.78
C CYS A 528 28.82 -21.11 -46.29
N SER A 529 29.08 -21.90 -45.24
CA SER A 529 28.11 -22.88 -44.71
C SER A 529 26.84 -22.26 -44.11
N THR A 530 26.79 -20.94 -43.96
CA THR A 530 25.66 -20.21 -43.36
C THR A 530 24.99 -19.24 -44.32
N ILE A 531 25.45 -19.12 -45.58
CA ILE A 531 24.89 -18.17 -46.55
C ILE A 531 23.52 -18.67 -47.05
N PRO A 532 22.42 -17.97 -46.73
CA PRO A 532 21.11 -18.39 -47.17
C PRO A 532 20.93 -18.19 -48.68
N HIS A 533 20.30 -19.16 -49.33
CA HIS A 533 19.73 -18.98 -50.66
C HIS A 533 18.20 -18.97 -50.56
N HIS A 534 17.58 -17.86 -50.96
CA HIS A 534 16.13 -17.70 -50.92
C HIS A 534 15.51 -18.06 -52.27
N ARG A 535 14.61 -19.04 -52.30
CA ARG A 535 13.87 -19.44 -53.50
C ARG A 535 12.46 -19.84 -53.14
N TYR A 536 11.47 -19.31 -53.87
CA TYR A 536 10.04 -19.58 -53.65
C TYR A 536 9.56 -19.39 -52.19
N GLY A 537 10.09 -18.37 -51.51
CA GLY A 537 9.74 -18.08 -50.10
C GLY A 537 10.36 -19.03 -49.07
N GLN A 538 11.20 -19.98 -49.50
CA GLN A 538 11.96 -20.86 -48.61
C GLN A 538 13.43 -20.42 -48.56
N THR A 539 14.08 -20.70 -47.41
CA THR A 539 15.50 -20.44 -47.19
C THR A 539 16.24 -21.77 -47.16
N TYR A 540 17.23 -21.91 -48.03
CA TYR A 540 18.09 -23.08 -48.09
C TYR A 540 19.49 -22.72 -47.59
N LEU A 541 20.05 -23.58 -46.74
CA LEU A 541 21.46 -23.50 -46.36
C LEU A 541 22.28 -24.38 -47.31
N PRO A 542 23.54 -24.03 -47.56
CA PRO A 542 24.37 -24.81 -48.45
C PRO A 542 24.71 -26.16 -47.81
N VAL A 543 24.61 -27.20 -48.62
CA VAL A 543 24.97 -28.58 -48.26
C VAL A 543 26.47 -28.81 -48.34
N GLN A 544 27.18 -27.99 -49.13
CA GLN A 544 28.61 -28.12 -49.36
C GLN A 544 29.22 -26.78 -49.75
N CYS A 545 30.46 -26.58 -49.34
CA CYS A 545 31.28 -25.42 -49.68
C CYS A 545 32.59 -25.88 -50.32
N GLU A 546 32.91 -25.34 -51.50
CA GLU A 546 34.10 -25.72 -52.27
C GLU A 546 34.98 -24.52 -52.60
N SER A 547 36.30 -24.71 -52.56
CA SER A 547 37.29 -23.74 -53.04
C SER A 547 38.01 -24.32 -54.24
N ARG A 548 37.86 -23.69 -55.41
CA ARG A 548 38.47 -24.11 -56.67
C ARG A 548 39.48 -23.06 -57.13
N THR A 549 40.72 -23.47 -57.37
CA THR A 549 41.78 -22.60 -57.87
C THR A 549 42.01 -22.85 -59.35
N SER A 550 41.91 -21.79 -60.17
CA SER A 550 42.19 -21.85 -61.61
C SER A 550 42.97 -20.60 -62.03
N TRP A 551 44.06 -20.79 -62.77
CA TRP A 551 44.92 -19.69 -63.26
C TRP A 551 45.23 -18.63 -62.18
N PHE A 552 45.74 -19.08 -61.03
CA PHE A 552 46.09 -18.24 -59.86
C PHE A 552 44.93 -17.49 -59.19
N LYS A 553 43.67 -17.74 -59.58
CA LYS A 553 42.48 -17.19 -58.93
C LYS A 553 41.75 -18.30 -58.17
N THR A 554 41.64 -18.14 -56.86
CA THR A 554 40.82 -19.00 -56.00
C THR A 554 39.39 -18.47 -55.99
N ARG A 555 38.44 -19.30 -56.41
CA ARG A 555 37.00 -19.03 -56.34
C ARG A 555 36.36 -19.96 -55.33
N ARG A 556 35.40 -19.43 -54.57
CA ARG A 556 34.69 -20.17 -53.53
C ARG A 556 33.23 -20.32 -53.95
N TYR A 557 32.64 -21.48 -53.68
CA TYR A 557 31.30 -21.83 -54.12
C TYR A 557 30.51 -22.41 -52.96
N ALA A 558 29.24 -22.02 -52.87
CA ALA A 558 28.24 -22.58 -51.99
C ALA A 558 27.28 -23.42 -52.84
N MET A 559 27.06 -24.68 -52.46
CA MET A 559 26.16 -25.60 -53.15
C MET A 559 24.92 -25.86 -52.33
N TYR A 560 23.77 -25.86 -52.99
CA TYR A 560 22.45 -26.03 -52.39
C TYR A 560 21.75 -27.21 -53.06
N ASN A 561 21.15 -28.07 -52.26
CA ASN A 561 20.19 -29.07 -52.72
C ASN A 561 18.79 -28.53 -52.41
N ILE A 562 18.06 -28.15 -53.45
CA ILE A 562 16.74 -27.52 -53.36
C ILE A 562 15.70 -28.55 -53.81
N PRO A 563 14.68 -28.85 -53.01
CA PRO A 563 13.56 -29.67 -53.44
C PRO A 563 12.87 -29.05 -54.67
N ASP A 564 12.72 -29.81 -55.75
CA ASP A 564 12.03 -29.39 -56.97
C ASP A 564 11.23 -30.58 -57.52
N SER A 565 9.90 -30.49 -57.47
CA SER A 565 9.00 -31.55 -57.93
C SER A 565 9.08 -31.82 -59.43
N ARG A 566 9.82 -31.00 -60.19
CA ARG A 566 10.08 -31.23 -61.62
C ARG A 566 11.26 -32.17 -61.85
N CYS A 567 12.00 -32.54 -60.81
CA CYS A 567 13.04 -33.56 -60.86
C CYS A 567 12.40 -34.94 -60.68
N LEU A 568 12.25 -35.69 -61.77
CA LEU A 568 11.68 -37.04 -61.78
C LEU A 568 12.78 -38.10 -61.68
#